data_AF-B9Z319-F1
#
_entry.id   AF-B9Z319-F1
#
_cell.length_a   1.000
_cell.length_b   1.000
_cell.length_c   1.000
_cell.angle_alpha   90.00
_cell.angle_beta   90.00
_cell.angle_gamma   90.00
#
_symmetry.space_group_name_H-M   'P 1'
#
loop_
_entity.id
_entity.type
_entity.pdbx_description
1 polymer ?
#
loop_
_entity_poly.entity_id
_entity_poly.type
_entity_poly.pdbx_seq_one_letter_code
_entity_poly.pdbx_strand_id
1 'polypeptide(L)'
;MLNPKPLLIATAVSGVLLAGYGLGSWQTGLTYEVKLATQHASHAQDLQHVAESKANELGHALTEQQRLTDQAHQLGWELIQTRARLADTQSQLKQRIPDAIRTDGQHWTGLGPDGLRVYRAVLGYPEHDPGVPPADAGNVGQAGQTAGADEGLPPDDLLAHAADYGQWCQQLDAQLDTLINLHRKDGDGPI
;
A
#
# COMPACT_ATOMS: atom_id res chain seq x y z
N MET A 1 70.83 83.45 -19.53
CA MET A 1 69.83 82.95 -20.50
C MET A 1 69.39 81.56 -20.03
N LEU A 2 68.20 81.45 -19.43
CA LEU A 2 67.65 80.22 -18.85
C LEU A 2 66.77 79.52 -19.91
N ASN A 3 67.00 78.24 -20.16
CA ASN A 3 66.42 77.49 -21.29
C ASN A 3 65.02 76.95 -20.93
N PRO A 4 63.93 77.30 -21.65
CA PRO A 4 62.55 77.04 -21.22
C PRO A 4 62.04 75.60 -21.48
N LYS A 5 62.87 74.74 -22.08
CA LYS A 5 62.48 73.39 -22.53
C LYS A 5 62.15 72.37 -21.41
N PRO A 6 62.76 72.37 -20.21
CA PRO A 6 62.43 71.35 -19.20
C PRO A 6 61.11 71.64 -18.45
N LEU A 7 60.62 72.89 -18.49
CA LEU A 7 59.43 73.30 -17.73
C LEU A 7 58.11 72.94 -18.43
N LEU A 8 58.13 72.76 -19.76
CA LEU A 8 56.98 72.35 -20.55
C LEU A 8 56.75 70.82 -20.54
N ILE A 9 57.78 70.03 -20.24
CA ILE A 9 57.66 68.57 -20.19
C ILE A 9 57.05 68.13 -18.83
N ALA A 10 57.40 68.80 -17.74
CA ALA A 10 56.90 68.49 -16.41
C ALA A 10 55.39 68.78 -16.22
N THR A 11 54.85 69.78 -16.93
CA THR A 11 53.41 70.13 -16.86
C THR A 11 52.55 69.20 -17.71
N ALA A 12 53.07 68.72 -18.86
CA ALA A 12 52.36 67.77 -19.72
C ALA A 12 52.14 66.40 -19.05
N VAL A 13 53.11 65.92 -18.27
CA VAL A 13 53.01 64.61 -17.57
C VAL A 13 52.02 64.67 -16.40
N SER A 14 51.99 65.78 -15.66
CA SER A 14 51.07 65.95 -14.52
C SER A 14 49.60 66.10 -14.94
N GLY A 15 49.33 66.75 -16.07
CA GLY A 15 47.96 66.91 -16.59
C GLY A 15 47.32 65.59 -17.05
N VAL A 16 48.12 64.70 -17.62
CA VAL A 16 47.64 63.37 -18.09
C VAL A 16 47.28 62.45 -16.92
N LEU A 17 48.04 62.49 -15.82
CA LEU A 17 47.79 61.66 -14.64
C LEU A 17 46.51 62.07 -13.88
N LEU A 18 46.24 63.37 -13.73
CA LEU A 18 45.03 63.85 -13.05
C LEU A 18 43.77 63.68 -13.90
N ALA A 19 43.86 63.86 -15.22
CA ALA A 19 42.71 63.65 -16.13
C ALA A 19 42.33 62.16 -16.24
N GLY A 20 43.31 61.24 -16.21
CA GLY A 20 43.05 59.80 -16.21
C GLY A 20 42.31 59.30 -14.97
N TYR A 21 42.60 59.86 -13.79
CA TYR A 21 41.97 59.44 -12.52
C TYR A 21 40.48 59.84 -12.44
N GLY A 22 40.13 61.05 -12.91
CA GLY A 22 38.75 61.54 -12.91
C GLY A 22 37.84 60.74 -13.85
N LEU A 23 38.30 60.46 -15.08
CA LEU A 23 37.55 59.66 -16.06
C LEU A 23 37.42 58.19 -15.64
N GLY A 24 38.46 57.61 -15.02
CA GLY A 24 38.39 56.26 -14.48
C GLY A 24 37.34 56.11 -13.38
N SER A 25 37.22 57.09 -12.48
CA SER A 25 36.26 57.03 -11.36
C SER A 25 34.79 57.04 -11.81
N TRP A 26 34.45 57.82 -12.85
CA TRP A 26 33.08 57.90 -13.39
C TRP A 26 32.65 56.61 -14.09
N GLN A 27 33.58 55.94 -14.77
CA GLN A 27 33.32 54.66 -15.43
C GLN A 27 33.14 53.52 -14.41
N THR A 28 33.87 53.58 -13.29
CA THR A 28 33.77 52.54 -12.26
C THR A 28 32.43 52.56 -11.52
N GLY A 29 31.90 53.72 -11.14
CA GLY A 29 30.62 53.84 -10.41
C GLY A 29 29.44 53.17 -11.10
N LEU A 30 29.26 53.42 -12.40
CA LEU A 30 28.19 52.81 -13.20
C LEU A 30 28.34 51.29 -13.30
N THR A 31 29.59 50.78 -13.42
CA THR A 31 29.81 49.34 -13.48
C THR A 31 29.53 48.63 -12.15
N TYR A 32 29.68 49.31 -11.01
CA TYR A 32 29.34 48.74 -9.70
C TYR A 32 27.83 48.64 -9.49
N GLU A 33 27.09 49.70 -9.83
CA GLU A 33 25.62 49.69 -9.72
C GLU A 33 24.98 48.64 -10.62
N VAL A 34 25.46 48.53 -11.87
CA VAL A 34 24.98 47.48 -12.79
C VAL A 34 25.31 46.10 -12.26
N LYS A 35 26.53 45.86 -11.75
CA LYS A 35 26.90 44.56 -11.17
C LYS A 35 26.02 44.20 -9.98
N LEU A 36 25.76 45.14 -9.08
CA LEU A 36 24.89 44.92 -7.91
C LEU A 36 23.46 44.59 -8.35
N ALA A 37 22.90 45.37 -9.28
CA ALA A 37 21.56 45.13 -9.81
C ALA A 37 21.46 43.77 -10.51
N THR A 38 22.46 43.39 -11.32
CA THR A 38 22.50 42.08 -11.98
C THR A 38 22.65 40.93 -10.99
N GLN A 39 23.41 41.11 -9.92
CA GLN A 39 23.59 40.09 -8.88
C GLN A 39 22.31 39.88 -8.06
N HIS A 40 21.58 40.97 -7.76
CA HIS A 40 20.27 40.85 -7.11
C HIS A 40 19.23 40.20 -8.02
N ALA A 41 19.22 40.55 -9.31
CA ALA A 41 18.33 39.93 -10.29
C ALA A 41 18.65 38.44 -10.48
N SER A 42 19.92 38.07 -10.59
CA SER A 42 20.32 36.65 -10.69
C SER A 42 19.96 35.88 -9.43
N HIS A 43 20.20 36.45 -8.25
CA HIS A 43 19.82 35.80 -6.98
C HIS A 43 18.31 35.61 -6.85
N ALA A 44 17.50 36.60 -7.26
CA ALA A 44 16.05 36.47 -7.29
C ALA A 44 15.59 35.39 -8.28
N GLN A 45 16.23 35.29 -9.44
CA GLN A 45 15.96 34.25 -10.43
C GLN A 45 16.36 32.86 -9.92
N ASP A 46 17.51 32.73 -9.24
CA ASP A 46 17.95 31.48 -8.62
C ASP A 46 16.95 31.02 -7.55
N LEU A 47 16.48 31.93 -6.69
CA LEU A 47 15.46 31.62 -5.69
C LEU A 47 14.13 31.18 -6.33
N GLN A 48 13.73 31.82 -7.43
CA GLN A 48 12.53 31.42 -8.17
C GLN A 48 12.69 30.02 -8.77
N HIS A 49 13.82 29.72 -9.41
CA HIS A 49 14.08 28.39 -9.96
C HIS A 49 14.11 27.31 -8.87
N VAL A 50 14.69 27.61 -7.70
CA VAL A 50 14.67 26.70 -6.55
C VAL A 50 13.24 26.50 -6.04
N ALA A 51 12.44 27.57 -5.92
CA ALA A 51 11.05 27.47 -5.50
C ALA A 51 10.19 26.67 -6.49
N GLU A 52 10.35 26.89 -7.79
CA GLU A 52 9.64 26.17 -8.85
C GLU A 52 10.01 24.68 -8.86
N SER A 53 11.30 24.34 -8.77
CA SER A 53 11.73 22.95 -8.72
C SER A 53 11.19 22.22 -7.48
N LYS A 54 11.18 22.89 -6.33
CA LYS A 54 10.59 22.35 -5.10
C LYS A 54 9.08 22.21 -5.19
N ALA A 55 8.37 23.18 -5.78
CA ALA A 55 6.93 23.09 -6.01
C ALA A 55 6.59 21.91 -6.93
N ASN A 56 7.39 21.69 -7.98
CA ASN A 56 7.19 20.56 -8.89
C ASN A 56 7.45 19.21 -8.21
N GLU A 57 8.55 19.09 -7.45
CA GLU A 57 8.89 17.90 -6.67
C GLU A 57 7.76 17.54 -5.68
N LEU A 58 7.27 18.54 -4.93
CA LEU A 58 6.13 18.37 -4.01
C LEU A 58 4.84 17.99 -4.75
N GLY A 59 4.57 18.58 -5.91
CA GLY A 59 3.40 18.25 -6.72
C GLY A 59 3.41 16.81 -7.21
N HIS A 60 4.58 16.30 -7.63
CA HIS A 60 4.75 14.90 -8.00
C HIS A 60 4.57 13.97 -6.79
N ALA A 61 5.20 14.29 -5.66
CA ALA A 61 5.08 13.50 -4.43
C ALA A 61 3.62 13.43 -3.93
N LEU A 62 2.89 14.55 -3.95
CA LEU A 62 1.48 14.61 -3.57
C LEU A 62 0.60 13.79 -4.51
N THR A 63 0.85 13.85 -5.81
CA THR A 63 0.09 13.06 -6.80
C THR A 63 0.28 11.57 -6.56
N GLU A 64 1.52 11.15 -6.30
CA GLU A 64 1.83 9.74 -6.03
C GLU A 64 1.22 9.29 -4.69
N GLN A 65 1.27 10.14 -3.66
CA GLN A 65 0.62 9.87 -2.38
C GLN A 65 -0.90 9.70 -2.55
N GLN A 66 -1.55 10.57 -3.32
CA GLN A 66 -2.98 10.46 -3.62
C GLN A 66 -3.28 9.15 -4.36
N ARG A 67 -2.50 8.81 -5.39
CA ARG A 67 -2.66 7.55 -6.14
C ARG A 67 -2.57 6.32 -5.23
N LEU A 68 -1.58 6.28 -4.34
CA LEU A 68 -1.42 5.18 -3.38
C LEU A 68 -2.56 5.13 -2.37
N THR A 69 -3.04 6.29 -1.92
CA THR A 69 -4.17 6.40 -0.99
C THR A 69 -5.46 5.91 -1.63
N ASP A 70 -5.73 6.27 -2.88
CA ASP A 70 -6.89 5.81 -3.62
C ASP A 70 -6.86 4.29 -3.83
N GLN A 71 -5.69 3.73 -4.16
CA GLN A 71 -5.52 2.28 -4.26
C GLN A 71 -5.74 1.59 -2.92
N ALA A 72 -5.21 2.14 -1.83
CA ALA A 72 -5.43 1.61 -0.49
C ALA A 72 -6.92 1.65 -0.10
N HIS A 73 -7.64 2.71 -0.46
CA HIS A 73 -9.08 2.80 -0.23
C HIS A 73 -9.87 1.78 -1.04
N GLN A 74 -9.53 1.58 -2.32
CA GLN A 74 -10.17 0.57 -3.17
C GLN A 74 -9.97 -0.84 -2.61
N LEU A 75 -8.73 -1.21 -2.30
CA LEU A 75 -8.40 -2.50 -1.69
C LEU A 75 -9.07 -2.67 -0.33
N GLY A 76 -9.12 -1.61 0.48
CA GLY A 76 -9.80 -1.62 1.78
C GLY A 76 -11.30 -1.90 1.63
N TRP A 77 -11.97 -1.29 0.65
CA TRP A 77 -13.38 -1.54 0.36
C TRP A 77 -13.63 -2.97 -0.11
N GLU A 78 -12.83 -3.46 -1.05
CA GLU A 78 -12.92 -4.84 -1.55
C GLU A 78 -12.72 -5.86 -0.42
N LEU A 79 -11.76 -5.61 0.47
CA LEU A 79 -11.52 -6.47 1.62
C LEU A 79 -12.70 -6.48 2.59
N ILE A 80 -13.29 -5.32 2.90
CA ILE A 80 -14.49 -5.22 3.75
C ILE A 80 -15.65 -6.00 3.13
N GLN A 81 -15.90 -5.82 1.83
CA GLN A 81 -16.97 -6.54 1.12
C GLN A 81 -16.73 -8.04 1.10
N THR A 82 -15.49 -8.48 0.87
CA THR A 82 -15.11 -9.89 0.87
C THR A 82 -15.31 -10.51 2.25
N ARG A 83 -14.89 -9.82 3.32
CA ARG A 83 -15.11 -10.26 4.71
C ARG A 83 -16.60 -10.35 5.05
N ALA A 84 -17.41 -9.38 4.61
CA ALA A 84 -18.85 -9.41 4.81
C ALA A 84 -19.50 -10.62 4.10
N ARG A 85 -19.13 -10.87 2.83
CA ARG A 85 -19.62 -12.03 2.08
C ARG A 85 -19.21 -13.35 2.73
N LEU A 86 -17.99 -13.42 3.23
CA LEU A 86 -17.47 -14.61 3.89
C LEU A 86 -18.22 -14.92 5.19
N ALA A 87 -18.47 -13.90 6.01
CA ALA A 87 -19.27 -14.02 7.23
C ALA A 87 -20.73 -14.44 6.94
N ASP A 88 -21.33 -13.86 5.90
CA ASP A 88 -22.69 -14.24 5.45
C ASP A 88 -22.73 -15.71 5.00
N THR A 89 -21.76 -16.12 4.17
CA THR A 89 -21.64 -17.51 3.71
C THR A 89 -21.50 -18.49 4.88
N GLN A 90 -20.67 -18.15 5.87
CA GLN A 90 -20.53 -18.97 7.08
C GLN A 90 -21.83 -19.08 7.87
N SER A 91 -22.55 -17.96 8.03
CA SER A 91 -23.83 -17.96 8.73
C SER A 91 -24.85 -18.86 8.03
N GLN A 92 -24.94 -18.76 6.70
CA GLN A 92 -25.81 -19.61 5.88
C GLN A 92 -25.44 -21.09 5.99
N LEU A 93 -24.14 -21.43 5.97
CA LEU A 93 -23.70 -22.81 6.14
C LEU A 93 -24.05 -23.36 7.52
N LYS A 94 -23.82 -22.59 8.60
CA LYS A 94 -24.21 -22.99 9.96
C LYS A 94 -25.71 -23.22 10.08
N GLN A 95 -26.53 -22.37 9.45
CA GLN A 95 -27.99 -22.53 9.44
C GLN A 95 -28.46 -23.77 8.67
N ARG A 96 -27.69 -24.26 7.69
CA ARG A 96 -28.03 -25.45 6.89
C ARG A 96 -27.72 -26.77 7.60
N ILE A 97 -26.90 -26.77 8.66
CA ILE A 97 -26.49 -27.99 9.37
C ILE A 97 -27.70 -28.81 9.87
N PRO A 98 -28.68 -28.24 10.60
CA PRO A 98 -29.80 -29.02 11.13
C PRO A 98 -30.71 -29.58 10.04
N ASP A 99 -30.89 -28.84 8.94
CA ASP A 99 -31.72 -29.27 7.82
C ASP A 99 -31.03 -30.38 7.01
N ALA A 100 -29.71 -30.33 6.84
CA ALA A 100 -28.93 -31.39 6.20
C ALA A 100 -29.02 -32.70 7.00
N ILE A 101 -28.87 -32.63 8.32
CA ILE A 101 -29.01 -33.79 9.21
C ILE A 101 -30.43 -34.37 9.15
N ARG A 102 -31.45 -33.49 9.14
CA ARG A 102 -32.85 -33.92 9.03
C ARG A 102 -33.13 -34.61 7.68
N THR A 103 -32.51 -34.14 6.61
CA THR A 103 -32.69 -34.66 5.24
C THR A 103 -32.02 -36.01 5.08
N ASP A 104 -30.82 -36.19 5.64
CA ASP A 104 -30.13 -37.48 5.67
C ASP A 104 -30.94 -38.52 6.47
N GLY A 105 -31.50 -38.13 7.62
CA GLY A 105 -32.35 -38.98 8.44
C GLY A 105 -31.60 -40.12 9.15
N GLN A 106 -32.33 -40.99 9.84
CA GLN A 106 -31.75 -42.04 10.73
C GLN A 106 -31.19 -43.27 9.99
N HIS A 107 -31.28 -43.31 8.67
CA HIS A 107 -30.74 -44.42 7.87
C HIS A 107 -29.20 -44.49 7.95
N TRP A 108 -28.56 -43.35 8.17
CA TRP A 108 -27.10 -43.24 8.16
C TRP A 108 -26.54 -43.42 9.57
N THR A 109 -25.53 -44.27 9.70
CA THR A 109 -24.76 -44.45 10.94
C THR A 109 -23.65 -43.39 11.10
N GLY A 110 -23.79 -42.23 10.44
CA GLY A 110 -22.78 -41.19 10.30
C GLY A 110 -23.31 -40.00 9.47
N LEU A 111 -22.44 -39.19 8.86
CA LEU A 111 -22.88 -38.14 7.92
C LEU A 111 -23.46 -38.78 6.65
N GLY A 112 -24.69 -38.43 6.31
CA GLY A 112 -25.27 -38.77 5.02
C GLY A 112 -24.81 -37.81 3.90
N PRO A 113 -25.33 -37.97 2.68
CA PRO A 113 -24.93 -37.20 1.51
C PRO A 113 -25.04 -35.68 1.71
N ASP A 114 -26.09 -35.20 2.37
CA ASP A 114 -26.31 -33.77 2.58
C ASP A 114 -25.42 -33.23 3.71
N GLY A 115 -25.23 -34.00 4.77
CA GLY A 115 -24.26 -33.71 5.83
C GLY A 115 -22.84 -33.63 5.28
N LEU A 116 -22.41 -34.57 4.42
CA LEU A 116 -21.10 -34.54 3.76
C LEU A 116 -20.93 -33.32 2.87
N ARG A 117 -21.97 -32.90 2.16
CA ARG A 117 -21.94 -31.69 1.35
C ARG A 117 -21.71 -30.44 2.20
N VAL A 118 -22.43 -30.31 3.32
CA VAL A 118 -22.25 -29.20 4.26
C VAL A 118 -20.87 -29.26 4.91
N TYR A 119 -20.38 -30.44 5.32
CA TYR A 119 -19.03 -30.64 5.87
C TYR A 119 -17.95 -30.12 4.93
N ARG A 120 -18.02 -30.47 3.64
CA ARG A 120 -17.08 -29.98 2.63
C ARG A 120 -17.16 -28.46 2.48
N ALA A 121 -18.37 -27.93 2.41
CA ALA A 121 -18.60 -26.50 2.24
C ALA A 121 -18.06 -25.67 3.41
N VAL A 122 -18.28 -26.11 4.66
CA VAL A 122 -17.73 -25.41 5.85
C VAL A 122 -16.21 -25.44 5.91
N LEU A 123 -15.59 -26.45 5.30
CA LEU A 123 -14.13 -26.52 5.12
C LEU A 123 -13.62 -25.75 3.89
N GLY A 124 -14.50 -25.11 3.12
CA GLY A 124 -14.14 -24.32 1.93
C GLY A 124 -13.96 -25.14 0.65
N TYR A 125 -14.32 -26.42 0.65
CA TYR A 125 -14.32 -27.25 -0.55
C TYR A 125 -15.63 -27.10 -1.34
N PRO A 126 -15.62 -27.35 -2.66
CA PRO A 126 -16.86 -27.39 -3.42
C PRO A 126 -17.81 -28.46 -2.87
N GLU A 127 -19.10 -28.11 -2.85
CA GLU A 127 -20.19 -28.98 -2.40
C GLU A 127 -20.33 -30.26 -3.23
N HIS A 128 -19.93 -30.20 -4.50
CA HIS A 128 -19.90 -31.34 -5.39
C HIS A 128 -18.47 -31.55 -5.92
N ASP A 129 -17.98 -32.76 -5.75
CA ASP A 129 -16.68 -33.19 -6.27
C ASP A 129 -16.89 -34.50 -7.04
N PRO A 130 -16.67 -34.49 -8.36
CA PRO A 130 -16.83 -35.68 -9.18
C PRO A 130 -15.85 -36.81 -8.79
N GLY A 131 -14.82 -36.52 -8.00
CA GLY A 131 -13.87 -37.50 -7.46
C GLY A 131 -14.34 -38.23 -6.20
N VAL A 132 -15.45 -37.82 -5.57
CA VAL A 132 -16.00 -38.51 -4.39
C VAL A 132 -17.28 -39.24 -4.77
N PRO A 133 -17.31 -40.60 -4.69
CA PRO A 133 -18.51 -41.36 -4.99
C PRO A 133 -19.67 -40.90 -4.09
N PRO A 134 -20.91 -40.89 -4.60
CA PRO A 134 -22.07 -40.58 -3.77
C PRO A 134 -22.07 -41.50 -2.55
N ALA A 135 -22.31 -40.93 -1.37
CA ALA A 135 -22.50 -41.74 -0.18
C ALA A 135 -23.68 -42.68 -0.45
N ASP A 136 -23.40 -43.98 -0.46
CA ASP A 136 -24.37 -45.02 -0.78
C ASP A 136 -24.87 -45.57 0.55
N ALA A 137 -26.17 -45.52 0.74
CA ALA A 137 -26.80 -45.75 2.05
C ALA A 137 -26.67 -47.20 2.54
N GLY A 138 -26.15 -48.09 1.69
CA GLY A 138 -25.92 -49.50 1.97
C GLY A 138 -24.50 -50.01 1.75
N ASN A 139 -23.50 -49.17 1.42
CA ASN A 139 -22.15 -49.65 1.15
C ASN A 139 -21.12 -49.09 2.13
N VAL A 140 -21.29 -49.45 3.41
CA VAL A 140 -20.19 -49.40 4.37
C VAL A 140 -19.27 -50.57 4.03
N GLY A 141 -18.23 -50.33 3.23
CA GLY A 141 -17.10 -51.26 3.21
C GLY A 141 -16.64 -51.42 4.66
N GLN A 142 -16.71 -52.65 5.20
CA GLN A 142 -16.46 -52.99 6.61
C GLN A 142 -15.34 -52.13 7.24
N ALA A 143 -15.71 -50.98 7.79
CA ALA A 143 -14.90 -50.28 8.76
C ALA A 143 -15.13 -51.06 10.05
N GLY A 144 -14.11 -51.79 10.48
CA GLY A 144 -14.22 -52.78 11.53
C GLY A 144 -14.91 -52.23 12.77
N GLN A 145 -16.02 -52.88 13.15
CA GLN A 145 -16.49 -53.06 14.52
C GLN A 145 -16.09 -51.93 15.49
N THR A 146 -16.55 -50.70 15.24
CA THR A 146 -16.68 -49.71 16.30
C THR A 146 -18.00 -49.98 17.00
N ALA A 147 -17.94 -50.16 18.32
CA ALA A 147 -19.10 -50.44 19.15
C ALA A 147 -20.11 -49.30 19.03
N GLY A 148 -21.39 -49.66 19.08
CA GLY A 148 -22.56 -48.78 19.21
C GLY A 148 -22.73 -47.67 18.16
N ALA A 149 -23.92 -47.59 17.57
CA ALA A 149 -24.37 -46.36 16.89
C ALA A 149 -24.37 -45.11 17.82
N ASP A 150 -24.14 -45.31 19.13
CA ASP A 150 -24.05 -44.30 20.18
C ASP A 150 -22.62 -43.90 20.57
N GLU A 151 -21.56 -44.46 19.94
CA GLU A 151 -20.16 -44.26 20.37
C GLU A 151 -19.33 -43.35 19.44
N GLY A 152 -19.91 -42.92 18.30
CA GLY A 152 -19.33 -41.90 17.40
C GLY A 152 -19.72 -40.47 17.79
N LEU A 153 -18.92 -39.47 17.41
CA LEU A 153 -19.33 -38.06 17.56
C LEU A 153 -20.65 -37.82 16.79
N PRO A 154 -21.63 -37.11 17.39
CA PRO A 154 -22.87 -36.77 16.71
C PRO A 154 -22.58 -36.00 15.39
N PRO A 155 -23.34 -36.24 14.31
CA PRO A 155 -23.21 -35.48 13.06
C PRO A 155 -23.31 -33.97 13.24
N ASP A 156 -24.19 -33.51 14.14
CA ASP A 156 -24.37 -32.10 14.47
C ASP A 156 -23.10 -31.50 15.10
N ASP A 157 -22.56 -32.17 16.12
CA ASP A 157 -21.33 -31.75 16.81
C ASP A 157 -20.12 -31.73 15.85
N LEU A 158 -20.01 -32.72 14.96
CA LEU A 158 -18.93 -32.78 13.97
C LEU A 158 -19.02 -31.62 12.97
N LEU A 159 -20.22 -31.33 12.47
CA LEU A 159 -20.46 -30.24 11.53
C LEU A 159 -20.28 -28.87 12.18
N ALA A 160 -20.75 -28.71 13.42
CA ALA A 160 -20.54 -27.50 14.21
C ALA A 160 -19.04 -27.26 14.46
N HIS A 161 -18.30 -28.29 14.85
CA HIS A 161 -16.86 -28.22 15.03
C HIS A 161 -16.13 -27.85 13.73
N ALA A 162 -16.49 -28.48 12.61
CA ALA A 162 -15.89 -28.16 11.31
C ALA A 162 -16.17 -26.70 10.89
N ALA A 163 -17.37 -26.19 11.16
CA ALA A 163 -17.72 -24.79 10.91
C ALA A 163 -16.94 -23.82 11.80
N ASP A 164 -16.77 -24.14 13.09
CA ASP A 164 -15.98 -23.33 14.02
C ASP A 164 -14.48 -23.35 13.69
N TYR A 165 -13.97 -24.51 13.28
CA TYR A 165 -12.59 -24.65 12.80
C TYR A 165 -12.36 -23.83 11.51
N GLY A 166 -13.27 -23.92 10.54
CA GLY A 166 -13.22 -23.10 9.33
C GLY A 166 -13.24 -21.60 9.63
N GLN A 167 -14.03 -21.17 10.62
CA GLN A 167 -14.06 -19.79 11.11
C GLN A 167 -12.71 -19.39 11.73
N TRP A 168 -12.11 -20.26 12.54
CA TRP A 168 -10.79 -20.00 13.12
C TRP A 168 -9.69 -19.85 12.06
N CYS A 169 -9.66 -20.72 11.03
CA CYS A 169 -8.70 -20.62 9.93
C CYS A 169 -8.76 -19.26 9.23
N GLN A 170 -9.96 -18.73 9.00
CA GLN A 170 -10.14 -17.41 8.37
C GLN A 170 -9.73 -16.26 9.29
N GLN A 171 -9.96 -16.37 10.60
CA GLN A 171 -9.45 -15.39 11.56
C GLN A 171 -7.93 -15.36 11.59
N LEU A 172 -7.29 -16.53 11.50
CA LEU A 172 -5.83 -16.63 11.40
C LEU A 172 -5.30 -15.97 10.13
N ASP A 173 -5.95 -16.20 8.99
CA ASP A 173 -5.61 -15.55 7.71
C ASP A 173 -5.71 -14.02 7.80
N ALA A 174 -6.79 -13.50 8.39
CA ALA A 174 -6.96 -12.06 8.62
C ALA A 174 -5.87 -11.47 9.55
N GLN A 175 -5.39 -12.23 10.53
CA GLN A 175 -4.28 -11.83 11.39
C GLN A 175 -2.95 -11.82 10.63
N LEU A 176 -2.70 -12.82 9.77
CA LEU A 176 -1.52 -12.89 8.92
C LEU A 176 -1.48 -11.72 7.93
N ASP A 177 -2.60 -11.40 7.27
CA ASP A 177 -2.72 -10.23 6.39
C ASP A 177 -2.40 -8.94 7.13
N THR A 178 -2.90 -8.80 8.36
CA THR A 178 -2.62 -7.63 9.20
C THR A 178 -1.11 -7.54 9.49
N LEU A 179 -0.48 -8.65 9.84
CA LEU A 179 0.96 -8.71 10.13
C LEU A 179 1.82 -8.41 8.90
N ILE A 180 1.48 -8.95 7.73
CA ILE A 180 2.13 -8.66 6.45
C ILE A 180 2.04 -7.16 6.13
N ASN A 181 0.86 -6.57 6.31
CA ASN A 181 0.64 -5.14 6.06
C ASN A 181 1.44 -4.25 7.02
N LEU A 182 1.54 -4.63 8.30
CA LEU A 182 2.40 -3.93 9.27
C LEU A 182 3.88 -4.00 8.89
N HIS A 183 4.39 -5.20 8.55
CA HIS A 183 5.80 -5.35 8.15
C HIS A 183 6.13 -4.61 6.85
N ARG A 184 5.21 -4.59 5.88
CA ARG A 184 5.38 -3.80 4.66
C ARG A 184 5.45 -2.30 4.97
N LYS A 185 4.62 -1.82 5.91
CA LYS A 185 4.61 -0.43 6.36
C LYS A 185 5.93 -0.02 7.06
N ASP A 186 6.54 -0.93 7.81
CA ASP A 186 7.82 -0.69 8.49
C ASP A 186 9.03 -0.75 7.52
N GLY A 187 8.94 -1.55 6.46
CA GLY A 187 9.96 -1.63 5.41
C GLY A 187 10.01 -0.44 4.43
N ASP A 188 8.91 0.34 4.34
CA ASP A 188 8.78 1.57 3.53
C ASP A 188 9.00 2.85 4.37
N GLY A 189 9.45 2.71 5.63
CA GLY A 189 9.84 3.85 6.46
C GLY A 189 11.09 4.55 5.90
N PRO A 190 11.19 5.90 5.96
CA PRO A 190 12.30 6.62 5.37
C PRO A 190 13.60 6.26 6.11
N ILE A 191 14.56 5.72 5.37
CA ILE A 191 15.99 5.86 5.69
C ILE A 191 16.46 7.26 5.32
#